data_AF-A0A8S3JJQ1-F1
#
_entry.id   AF-A0A8S3JJQ1-F1
#
_cell.length_a   1.000
_cell.length_b   1.000
_cell.length_c   1.000
_cell.angle_alpha   90.00
_cell.angle_beta   90.00
_cell.angle_gamma   90.00
#
_symmetry.space_group_name_H-M   'P 1'
#
loop_
_entity.id
_entity.type
_entity.pdbx_description
1 polymer ?
#
loop_
_entity_poly.entity_id
_entity_poly.type
_entity_poly.pdbx_seq_one_letter_code
_entity_poly.pdbx_strand_id
1 'polypeptide(L)'
;MLRQGYHHSFREECAILAWQKEDRERLGAEHPLHERPLLDGEPDKLRFLCLYLNKAEEAERRCHYSNMYHSYLELASFFLKSDDRWLSDSFYEKCLSVAQTYQQLDPQLAAEAHLNVGLAYERRGDLTKALHSFIKYRQLSEDFERLKSDASLQLTRLYMKLAERRTDNQSLQ
;
A
#
# COMPACT_ATOMS: atom_id res chain seq x y z
N MET A 1 -12.15 -11.21 16.97
CA MET A 1 -10.93 -10.48 17.37
C MET A 1 -10.72 -10.45 18.88
N LEU A 2 -11.47 -9.66 19.66
CA LEU A 2 -11.21 -9.48 21.10
C LEU A 2 -11.24 -10.77 21.94
N ARG A 3 -12.21 -11.67 21.70
CA ARG A 3 -12.28 -12.97 22.41
C ARG A 3 -11.11 -13.92 22.12
N GLN A 4 -10.37 -13.67 21.04
CA GLN A 4 -9.19 -14.43 20.63
C GLN A 4 -7.89 -13.67 20.99
N GLY A 5 -8.00 -12.56 21.73
CA GLY A 5 -6.87 -11.74 22.15
C GLY A 5 -6.29 -10.83 21.08
N TYR A 6 -6.86 -10.73 19.88
CA TYR A 6 -6.38 -9.87 18.79
C TYR A 6 -6.76 -8.40 19.04
N HIS A 7 -5.98 -7.71 19.88
CA HIS A 7 -6.26 -6.33 20.29
C HIS A 7 -5.72 -5.31 19.28
N HIS A 8 -4.56 -5.57 18.66
CA HIS A 8 -4.00 -4.67 17.65
C HIS A 8 -4.84 -4.70 16.37
N SER A 9 -5.22 -5.88 15.91
CA SER A 9 -6.10 -6.07 14.75
C SER A 9 -7.45 -5.39 14.96
N PHE A 10 -8.03 -5.52 16.17
CA PHE A 10 -9.31 -4.88 16.48
C PHE A 10 -9.21 -3.35 16.47
N ARG A 11 -8.14 -2.81 17.07
CA ARG A 11 -7.90 -1.36 17.05
C ARG A 11 -7.73 -0.84 15.63
N GLU A 12 -6.98 -1.58 14.81
CA GLU A 12 -6.74 -1.22 13.41
C GLU A 12 -8.04 -1.24 12.60
N GLU A 13 -8.86 -2.28 12.74
CA GLU A 13 -10.18 -2.36 12.11
C GLU A 13 -11.06 -1.15 12.50
N CYS A 14 -11.16 -0.83 13.79
CA CYS A 14 -11.91 0.32 14.26
C CYS A 14 -11.36 1.64 13.70
N ALA A 15 -10.05 1.80 13.62
CA ALA A 15 -9.43 3.00 13.07
C ALA A 15 -9.73 3.18 11.58
N ILE A 16 -9.70 2.10 10.79
CA ILE A 16 -10.05 2.11 9.36
C ILE A 16 -11.51 2.52 9.18
N LEU A 17 -12.43 1.92 9.95
CA LEU A 17 -13.86 2.23 9.88
C LEU A 17 -14.17 3.67 10.32
N ALA A 18 -13.51 4.16 11.37
CA ALA A 18 -13.65 5.53 11.84
C ALA A 18 -13.14 6.52 10.79
N TRP A 19 -11.95 6.28 10.24
CA TRP A 19 -11.36 7.13 9.20
C TRP A 19 -12.28 7.25 7.98
N GLN A 20 -12.88 6.15 7.51
CA GLN A 20 -13.78 6.19 6.35
C GLN A 20 -15.03 7.06 6.61
N LYS A 21 -15.58 7.01 7.83
CA LYS A 21 -16.73 7.82 8.24
C LYS A 21 -16.35 9.30 8.33
N GLU A 22 -15.24 9.60 8.98
CA GLU A 22 -14.70 10.97 9.10
C GLU A 22 -14.36 11.58 7.73
N ASP A 23 -13.76 10.80 6.82
CA ASP A 23 -13.41 11.25 5.46
C ASP A 23 -14.68 11.62 4.66
N ARG A 24 -15.73 10.81 4.79
CA ARG A 24 -17.03 11.06 4.17
C ARG A 24 -17.71 12.31 4.74
N GLU A 25 -17.69 12.48 6.06
CA GLU A 25 -18.22 13.68 6.72
C GLU A 25 -17.49 14.94 6.26
N ARG A 26 -16.16 14.89 6.18
CA ARG A 26 -15.31 16.01 5.73
C ARG A 26 -15.61 16.46 4.31
N LEU A 27 -15.95 15.53 3.41
CA LEU A 27 -16.22 15.82 2.00
C LEU A 27 -17.65 16.33 1.73
N GLY A 28 -18.56 16.19 2.70
CA GLY A 28 -19.94 16.66 2.58
C GLY A 28 -20.84 15.76 1.71
N ALA A 29 -22.16 15.87 1.91
CA ALA A 29 -23.17 14.96 1.37
C ALA A 29 -23.26 14.90 -0.17
N GLU A 30 -22.80 15.95 -0.86
CA GLU A 30 -22.83 16.04 -2.32
C GLU A 30 -21.66 15.29 -2.99
N HIS A 31 -20.67 14.85 -2.22
CA HIS A 31 -19.51 14.16 -2.76
C HIS A 31 -19.87 12.73 -3.21
N PRO A 32 -19.42 12.25 -4.39
CA PRO A 32 -19.73 10.90 -4.91
C PRO A 32 -19.38 9.73 -3.98
N LEU A 33 -18.51 9.95 -2.98
CA LEU A 33 -18.18 8.94 -1.98
C LEU A 33 -19.32 8.63 -1.00
N HIS A 34 -20.35 9.48 -0.90
CA HIS A 34 -21.55 9.19 -0.10
C HIS A 34 -22.41 8.07 -0.71
N GLU A 35 -22.40 7.94 -2.03
CA GLU A 35 -23.15 6.90 -2.75
C GLU A 35 -22.48 5.51 -2.67
N ARG A 36 -21.19 5.47 -2.35
CA ARG A 36 -20.46 4.20 -2.19
C ARG A 36 -20.86 3.52 -0.86
N PRO A 37 -20.95 2.19 -0.80
CA PRO A 37 -21.14 1.49 0.47
C PRO A 37 -19.95 1.72 1.40
N LEU A 38 -20.21 1.85 2.70
CA LEU A 38 -19.16 1.83 3.73
C LEU A 38 -18.66 0.40 3.91
N LEU A 39 -17.44 0.25 4.42
CA LEU A 39 -16.83 -1.05 4.64
C LEU A 39 -17.59 -1.89 5.68
N ASP A 40 -18.29 -1.25 6.63
CA ASP A 40 -19.16 -1.94 7.60
C ASP A 40 -20.42 -2.55 6.96
N GLY A 41 -20.82 -2.08 5.78
CA GLY A 41 -21.89 -2.66 4.95
C GLY A 41 -21.42 -3.74 3.98
N GLU A 42 -20.11 -4.02 3.90
CA GLU A 42 -19.52 -4.98 2.96
C GLU A 42 -18.90 -6.18 3.72
N PRO A 43 -19.72 -7.16 4.16
CA PRO A 43 -19.29 -8.20 5.09
C PRO A 43 -18.16 -9.08 4.55
N ASP A 44 -18.09 -9.28 3.23
CA ASP A 44 -17.01 -10.06 2.62
C ASP A 44 -15.66 -9.35 2.68
N LYS A 45 -15.64 -8.03 2.40
CA LYS A 45 -14.44 -7.21 2.51
C LYS A 45 -14.00 -7.08 3.97
N LEU A 46 -14.96 -6.87 4.88
CA LEU A 46 -14.69 -6.80 6.31
C LEU A 46 -14.13 -8.12 6.84
N ARG A 47 -14.73 -9.26 6.44
CA ARG A 47 -14.22 -10.60 6.81
C ARG A 47 -12.80 -10.82 6.29
N PHE A 48 -12.52 -10.43 5.06
CA PHE A 48 -11.18 -10.53 4.48
C PHE A 48 -10.17 -9.65 5.25
N LEU A 49 -10.55 -8.40 5.54
CA LEU A 49 -9.78 -7.48 6.37
C LEU A 49 -9.43 -8.11 7.72
N CYS A 50 -10.44 -8.55 8.45
CA CYS A 50 -10.29 -9.13 9.78
C CYS A 50 -9.38 -10.36 9.76
N LEU A 51 -9.56 -11.24 8.76
CA LEU A 51 -8.77 -12.47 8.64
C LEU A 51 -7.28 -12.17 8.52
N TYR A 52 -6.89 -11.25 7.63
CA TYR A 52 -5.48 -10.97 7.37
C TYR A 52 -4.85 -10.02 8.38
N LEU A 53 -5.62 -9.13 9.03
CA LEU A 53 -5.13 -8.41 10.21
C LEU A 53 -4.77 -9.38 11.34
N ASN A 54 -5.64 -10.34 11.65
CA ASN A 54 -5.34 -11.34 12.68
C ASN A 54 -4.12 -12.20 12.30
N LYS A 55 -3.95 -12.56 11.02
CA LYS A 55 -2.74 -13.26 10.54
C LYS A 55 -1.48 -12.41 10.70
N ALA A 56 -1.56 -11.11 10.42
CA ALA A 56 -0.44 -10.19 10.59
C ALA A 56 -0.05 -10.05 12.08
N GLU A 57 -1.03 -9.85 12.97
CA GLU A 57 -0.79 -9.77 14.41
C GLU A 57 -0.26 -11.09 14.99
N GLU A 58 -0.77 -12.24 14.53
CA GLU A 58 -0.25 -13.54 14.93
C GLU A 58 1.20 -13.74 14.46
N ALA A 59 1.52 -13.31 13.24
CA ALA A 59 2.88 -13.37 12.71
C ALA A 59 3.83 -12.45 13.49
N GLU A 60 3.37 -11.26 13.86
CA GLU A 60 4.12 -10.32 14.72
C GLU A 60 4.44 -10.93 16.08
N ARG A 61 3.46 -11.55 16.75
CA ARG A 61 3.66 -12.23 18.05
C ARG A 61 4.70 -13.35 17.99
N ARG A 62 4.84 -13.99 16.83
CA ARG A 62 5.80 -15.08 16.59
C ARG A 62 7.10 -14.59 15.97
N CYS A 63 7.26 -13.27 15.78
CA CYS A 63 8.40 -12.66 15.10
C CYS A 63 8.61 -13.15 13.65
N HIS A 64 7.55 -13.61 12.99
CA HIS A 64 7.56 -14.07 11.59
C HIS A 64 7.26 -12.89 10.64
N TYR A 65 8.21 -11.96 10.51
CA TYR A 65 8.04 -10.72 9.75
C TYR A 65 7.72 -10.95 8.26
N SER A 66 8.25 -12.00 7.61
CA SER A 66 7.87 -12.34 6.24
C SER A 66 6.37 -12.65 6.16
N ASN A 67 5.80 -13.43 7.09
CA ASN A 67 4.37 -13.74 7.10
C ASN A 67 3.52 -12.50 7.42
N MET A 68 4.02 -11.61 8.28
CA MET A 68 3.39 -10.33 8.57
C MET A 68 3.31 -9.45 7.31
N TYR A 69 4.43 -9.33 6.58
CA TYR A 69 4.50 -8.62 5.31
C TYR A 69 3.51 -9.18 4.29
N HIS A 70 3.54 -10.50 4.06
CA HIS A 70 2.65 -11.15 3.10
C HIS A 70 1.17 -10.96 3.49
N SER A 71 0.85 -10.94 4.79
CA SER A 71 -0.51 -10.67 5.24
C SER A 71 -1.00 -9.27 4.86
N TYR A 72 -0.14 -8.25 5.00
CA TYR A 72 -0.46 -6.90 4.51
C TYR A 72 -0.47 -6.80 2.98
N LEU A 73 0.39 -7.56 2.29
CA LEU A 73 0.43 -7.56 0.82
C LEU A 73 -0.86 -8.14 0.23
N GLU A 74 -1.41 -9.19 0.84
CA GLU A 74 -2.70 -9.77 0.46
C GLU A 74 -3.84 -8.76 0.65
N LEU A 75 -3.84 -8.02 1.77
CA LEU A 75 -4.79 -6.92 2.00
C LEU A 75 -4.65 -5.82 0.94
N ALA A 76 -3.43 -5.35 0.68
CA ALA A 76 -3.17 -4.31 -0.31
C ALA A 76 -3.67 -4.73 -1.70
N SER A 77 -3.38 -5.97 -2.09
CA SER A 77 -3.76 -6.53 -3.40
C SER A 77 -5.27 -6.75 -3.52
N PHE A 78 -5.93 -7.21 -2.46
CA PHE A 78 -7.38 -7.40 -2.42
C PHE A 78 -8.13 -6.08 -2.57
N PHE A 79 -7.73 -5.06 -1.81
CA PHE A 79 -8.38 -3.75 -1.87
C PHE A 79 -8.04 -3.00 -3.16
N LEU A 80 -6.88 -3.24 -3.77
CA LEU A 80 -6.58 -2.73 -5.11
C LEU A 80 -7.56 -3.29 -6.14
N LYS A 81 -7.83 -4.60 -6.09
CA LYS A 81 -8.79 -5.28 -6.98
C LYS A 81 -10.23 -4.84 -6.74
N SER A 82 -10.56 -4.40 -5.52
CA SER A 82 -11.88 -3.92 -5.13
C SER A 82 -12.10 -2.42 -5.40
N ASP A 83 -11.14 -1.73 -6.03
CA ASP A 83 -11.08 -0.27 -6.25
C ASP A 83 -11.08 0.58 -4.96
N ASP A 84 -10.78 -0.03 -3.81
CA ASP A 84 -10.55 0.63 -2.53
C ASP A 84 -9.09 1.11 -2.43
N ARG A 85 -8.72 2.01 -3.36
CA ARG A 85 -7.32 2.43 -3.57
C ARG A 85 -6.68 3.03 -2.33
N TRP A 86 -7.42 3.82 -1.57
CA TRP A 86 -6.92 4.45 -0.34
C TRP A 86 -6.46 3.39 0.69
N LEU A 87 -7.23 2.31 0.81
CA LEU A 87 -6.95 1.23 1.75
C LEU A 87 -5.81 0.34 1.23
N SER A 88 -5.81 0.07 -0.08
CA SER A 88 -4.70 -0.59 -0.74
C SER A 88 -3.36 0.12 -0.51
N ASP A 89 -3.34 1.44 -0.74
CA ASP A 89 -2.14 2.25 -0.59
C ASP A 89 -1.68 2.29 0.88
N SER A 90 -2.60 2.38 1.84
CA SER A 90 -2.29 2.29 3.27
C SER A 90 -1.64 0.95 3.64
N PHE A 91 -2.12 -0.17 3.09
CA PHE A 91 -1.51 -1.47 3.33
C PHE A 91 -0.16 -1.65 2.64
N TYR A 92 0.06 -1.05 1.46
CA TYR A 92 1.39 -1.01 0.85
C TYR A 92 2.38 -0.21 1.72
N GLU A 93 1.95 0.89 2.34
CA GLU A 93 2.78 1.64 3.29
C GLU A 93 3.11 0.80 4.54
N LYS A 94 2.18 -0.01 5.05
CA LYS A 94 2.46 -0.98 6.12
C LYS A 94 3.44 -2.06 5.68
N CYS A 95 3.32 -2.59 4.46
CA CYS A 95 4.29 -3.53 3.88
C CYS A 95 5.70 -2.92 3.90
N LEU A 96 5.82 -1.66 3.46
CA LEU A 96 7.08 -0.93 3.49
C LEU A 96 7.63 -0.78 4.91
N SER A 97 6.79 -0.40 5.86
CA SER A 97 7.19 -0.26 7.27
C SER A 97 7.77 -1.56 7.85
N VAL A 98 7.10 -2.70 7.60
CA VAL A 98 7.59 -4.02 8.01
C VAL A 98 8.94 -4.32 7.34
N ALA A 99 9.01 -4.16 6.01
CA ALA A 99 10.21 -4.50 5.27
C ALA A 99 11.40 -3.60 5.61
N GLN A 100 11.18 -2.33 5.94
CA GLN A 100 12.23 -1.42 6.43
C GLN A 100 12.73 -1.80 7.82
N THR A 101 11.81 -2.17 8.72
CA THR A 101 12.15 -2.60 10.09
C THR A 101 13.04 -3.84 10.08
N TYR A 102 12.80 -4.76 9.15
CA TYR A 102 13.51 -6.05 9.05
C TYR A 102 14.39 -6.18 7.80
N GLN A 103 14.78 -5.05 7.20
CA GLN A 103 15.49 -5.02 5.92
C GLN A 103 16.79 -5.85 5.91
N GLN A 104 17.49 -5.91 7.05
CA GLN A 104 18.73 -6.67 7.18
C GLN A 104 18.53 -8.18 7.08
N LEU A 105 17.31 -8.65 7.37
CA LEU A 105 16.97 -10.07 7.34
C LEU A 105 16.50 -10.52 5.95
N ASP A 106 15.83 -9.62 5.21
CA ASP A 106 15.35 -9.89 3.85
C ASP A 106 15.40 -8.61 2.98
N PRO A 107 16.55 -8.32 2.35
CA PRO A 107 16.71 -7.17 1.46
C PRO A 107 15.81 -7.24 0.22
N GLN A 108 15.49 -8.45 -0.25
CA GLN A 108 14.63 -8.66 -1.41
C GLN A 108 13.21 -8.18 -1.09
N LEU A 109 12.68 -8.52 0.09
CA LEU A 109 11.38 -8.07 0.55
C LEU A 109 11.30 -6.54 0.65
N ALA A 110 12.37 -5.90 1.10
CA ALA A 110 12.48 -4.44 1.14
C ALA A 110 12.48 -3.81 -0.26
N ALA A 111 13.17 -4.43 -1.22
CA ALA A 111 13.12 -4.01 -2.62
C ALA A 111 11.69 -4.10 -3.17
N GLU A 112 11.02 -5.24 -2.99
CA GLU A 112 9.64 -5.47 -3.45
C GLU A 112 8.64 -4.50 -2.78
N ALA A 113 8.84 -4.18 -1.49
CA ALA A 113 8.04 -3.18 -0.80
C ALA A 113 8.16 -1.79 -1.44
N HIS A 114 9.39 -1.37 -1.75
CA HIS A 114 9.66 -0.11 -2.45
C HIS A 114 9.06 -0.07 -3.85
N LEU A 115 9.08 -1.19 -4.59
CA LEU A 115 8.38 -1.30 -5.87
C LEU A 115 6.88 -1.06 -5.69
N ASN A 116 6.25 -1.75 -4.74
CA ASN A 116 4.82 -1.70 -4.49
C ASN A 116 4.32 -0.30 -4.11
N VAL A 117 5.00 0.39 -3.17
CA VAL A 117 4.64 1.78 -2.84
C VAL A 117 4.96 2.75 -3.98
N GLY A 118 5.99 2.49 -4.79
CA GLY A 118 6.31 3.32 -5.97
C GLY A 118 5.18 3.29 -6.99
N LEU A 119 4.64 2.09 -7.27
CA LEU A 119 3.47 1.92 -8.13
C LEU A 119 2.21 2.59 -7.54
N ALA A 120 2.01 2.51 -6.22
CA ALA A 120 0.91 3.20 -5.54
C ALA A 120 1.00 4.73 -5.70
N TYR A 121 2.16 5.33 -5.45
CA TYR A 121 2.35 6.77 -5.62
C TYR A 121 2.21 7.21 -7.07
N GLU A 122 2.69 6.41 -8.02
CA GLU A 122 2.51 6.70 -9.46
C GLU A 122 1.02 6.70 -9.84
N ARG A 123 0.23 5.73 -9.37
CA ARG A 123 -1.24 5.69 -9.59
C ARG A 123 -1.95 6.91 -9.02
N ARG A 124 -1.50 7.42 -7.87
CA ARG A 124 -2.00 8.66 -7.26
C ARG A 124 -1.53 9.93 -7.96
N GLY A 125 -0.59 9.82 -8.90
CA GLY A 125 0.00 10.96 -9.61
C GLY A 125 1.11 11.67 -8.85
N ASP A 126 1.52 11.18 -7.67
CA ASP A 126 2.64 11.68 -6.87
C ASP A 126 3.96 11.12 -7.43
N LEU A 127 4.35 11.62 -8.61
CA LEU A 127 5.50 11.13 -9.36
C LEU A 127 6.83 11.33 -8.61
N THR A 128 6.89 12.34 -7.72
CA THR A 128 8.08 12.59 -6.91
C THR A 128 8.30 11.49 -5.88
N LYS A 129 7.25 11.08 -5.16
CA LYS A 129 7.37 9.94 -4.23
C LYS A 129 7.57 8.63 -4.97
N ALA A 130 6.90 8.44 -6.11
CA ALA A 130 7.12 7.27 -6.96
C ALA A 130 8.59 7.14 -7.38
N LEU A 131 9.21 8.25 -7.79
CA LEU A 131 10.62 8.29 -8.20
C LEU A 131 11.55 7.90 -7.05
N HIS A 132 11.36 8.47 -5.86
CA HIS A 132 12.15 8.10 -4.69
C HIS A 132 12.04 6.60 -4.37
N SER A 133 10.83 6.05 -4.44
CA SER A 133 10.59 4.63 -4.20
C SER A 133 11.27 3.73 -5.25
N PHE A 134 11.22 4.08 -6.55
CA PHE A 134 11.90 3.31 -7.59
C PHE A 134 13.43 3.42 -7.53
N ILE A 135 13.97 4.56 -7.09
CA ILE A 135 15.41 4.70 -6.83
C ILE A 135 15.82 3.74 -5.69
N LYS A 136 15.03 3.68 -4.61
CA LYS A 136 15.29 2.76 -3.50
C LYS A 136 15.15 1.30 -3.93
N TYR A 137 14.14 0.97 -4.72
CA TYR A 137 13.99 -0.36 -5.31
C TYR A 137 15.23 -0.75 -6.11
N ARG A 138 15.73 0.13 -6.99
CA ARG A 138 16.96 -0.11 -7.76
C ARG A 138 18.19 -0.33 -6.88
N GLN A 139 18.36 0.47 -5.83
CA GLN A 139 19.48 0.34 -4.88
C GLN A 139 19.47 -1.01 -4.17
N LEU A 140 18.30 -1.47 -3.74
CA LEU A 140 18.15 -2.75 -3.02
C LEU A 140 18.18 -3.98 -3.95
N SER A 141 18.01 -3.76 -5.25
CA SER A 141 18.00 -4.80 -6.28
C SER A 141 19.38 -5.09 -6.88
N GLU A 142 20.45 -4.47 -6.37
CA GLU A 142 21.77 -4.50 -7.00
C GLU A 142 22.33 -5.93 -7.13
N ASP A 143 22.06 -6.78 -6.14
CA ASP A 143 22.47 -8.19 -6.11
C ASP A 143 21.45 -9.14 -6.79
N PHE A 144 20.31 -8.62 -7.27
CA PHE A 144 19.20 -9.40 -7.81
C PHE A 144 18.95 -9.04 -9.28
N GLU A 145 19.62 -9.73 -10.21
CA GLU A 145 19.62 -9.37 -11.64
C GLU A 145 18.21 -9.23 -12.24
N ARG A 146 17.26 -10.08 -11.82
CA ARG A 146 15.85 -9.99 -12.23
C ARG A 146 15.21 -8.67 -11.80
N LEU A 147 15.41 -8.26 -10.55
CA LEU A 147 14.82 -7.04 -9.99
C LEU A 147 15.49 -5.79 -10.56
N LYS A 148 16.79 -5.87 -10.88
CA LYS A 148 17.55 -4.78 -11.51
C LYS A 148 17.01 -4.39 -12.89
N SER A 149 16.68 -5.39 -13.72
CA SER A 149 16.06 -5.13 -15.04
C SER A 149 14.69 -4.46 -14.89
N ASP A 150 13.89 -4.93 -13.95
CA ASP A 150 12.56 -4.37 -13.69
C ASP A 150 12.66 -2.94 -13.12
N ALA A 151 13.56 -2.68 -12.16
CA ALA A 151 13.79 -1.35 -11.62
C ALA A 151 14.19 -0.32 -12.69
N SER A 152 15.03 -0.75 -13.64
CA SER A 152 15.44 0.08 -14.79
C SER A 152 14.23 0.40 -15.69
N LEU A 153 13.36 -0.58 -15.94
CA LEU A 153 12.13 -0.38 -16.70
C LEU A 153 11.17 0.60 -16.01
N GLN A 154 10.92 0.43 -14.70
CA GLN A 154 10.03 1.32 -13.95
C GLN A 154 10.53 2.77 -13.95
N LEU A 155 11.84 2.98 -13.75
CA LEU A 155 12.44 4.32 -13.78
C LEU A 155 12.32 4.97 -15.16
N THR A 156 12.65 4.26 -16.24
CA THR A 156 12.51 4.78 -17.60
C THR A 156 11.08 5.18 -17.90
N ARG A 157 10.09 4.33 -17.54
CA ARG A 157 8.66 4.66 -17.68
C ARG A 157 8.31 5.94 -16.93
N LEU A 158 8.76 6.07 -15.70
CA LEU A 158 8.43 7.24 -14.88
C LEU A 158 9.08 8.53 -15.40
N TYR A 159 10.32 8.46 -15.89
CA TYR A 159 10.98 9.60 -16.52
C TYR A 159 10.27 10.06 -17.80
N MET A 160 9.78 9.14 -18.64
CA MET A 160 8.98 9.51 -19.81
C MET A 160 7.70 10.27 -19.41
N LYS A 161 6.95 9.76 -18.42
CA LYS A 161 5.77 10.46 -17.88
C LYS A 161 6.08 11.84 -17.31
N LEU A 162 7.23 11.99 -16.64
CA LEU A 162 7.67 13.28 -16.12
C LEU A 162 8.04 14.26 -17.23
N ALA A 163 8.64 13.78 -18.32
CA ALA A 163 8.96 14.59 -19.49
C ALA A 163 7.69 15.08 -20.21
N GLU A 164 6.72 14.18 -20.44
CA GLU A 164 5.40 14.51 -21.03
C GLU A 164 4.66 15.58 -20.23
N ARG A 165 4.59 15.43 -18.90
CA ARG A 165 3.98 16.46 -18.05
C ARG A 165 4.66 17.83 -18.14
N ARG A 166 5.97 17.87 -18.37
CA ARG A 166 6.70 19.14 -18.51
C ARG A 166 6.41 19.79 -19.85
N THR A 167 6.30 19.03 -20.92
CA THR A 167 5.94 19.55 -22.25
C THR A 167 4.50 20.06 -22.28
N ASP A 168 3.57 19.35 -21.65
CA ASP A 168 2.17 19.77 -21.56
C ASP A 168 2.04 21.11 -20.81
N ASN A 169 2.73 21.23 -19.66
CA ASN A 169 2.74 22.47 -18.88
C ASN A 169 3.37 23.67 -19.60
N GLN A 170 4.32 23.44 -20.52
CA GLN A 170 4.92 24.50 -21.33
C GLN A 170 4.05 24.92 -22.53
N SER A 171 3.14 24.06 -22.98
CA SER A 171 2.22 24.34 -24.11
C SER A 171 0.95 25.11 -23.73
N LEU A 172 0.67 25.21 -22.42
CA LEU A 172 -0.49 25.89 -21.85
C LEU A 172 -0.17 27.32 -21.32
N GLN A 173 1.04 27.82 -21.58
CA GLN A 173 1.49 29.19 -21.27
C GLN A 173 1.68 29.99 -22.57
#